data_AF-A0A3D5RRF2-F1
#
_entry.id   AF-A0A3D5RRF2-F1
#
_cell.length_a   1.000
_cell.length_b   1.000
_cell.length_c   1.000
_cell.angle_alpha   90.00
_cell.angle_beta   90.00
_cell.angle_gamma   90.00
#
_symmetry.space_group_name_H-M   'P 1'
#
loop_
_entity.id
_entity.type
_entity.pdbx_description
1 polymer ?
#
loop_
_entity_poly.entity_id
_entity_poly.type
_entity_poly.pdbx_seq_one_letter_code
_entity_poly.pdbx_strand_id
1 'polypeptide(L)' 'MKRPVAAAYLGISPNTFDRHVDVEPLPLQNGNVVYDKKDLDAFVDSRKSNNGSEWDEG' A
#
# COMPACT_ATOMS: atom_id res chain seq x y z
N MET A 1 4.42 -9.51 1.55
CA MET A 1 2.98 -9.72 1.85
C MET A 1 2.22 -10.14 0.60
N LYS A 2 1.27 -11.08 0.67
CA LYS A 2 0.41 -11.39 -0.50
C LYS A 2 -0.62 -10.27 -0.72
N ARG A 3 -1.12 -10.13 -1.95
CA ARG A 3 -2.13 -9.12 -2.34
C ARG A 3 -3.31 -8.94 -1.37
N PRO A 4 -4.05 -9.98 -0.94
CA PRO A 4 -5.17 -9.80 -0.01
C PRO A 4 -4.72 -9.29 1.37
N VAL A 5 -3.51 -9.65 1.81
CA VAL A 5 -2.94 -9.19 3.08
C VAL A 5 -2.51 -7.74 2.98
N ALA A 6 -1.90 -7.34 1.85
CA ALA A 6 -1.54 -5.95 1.59
C ALA A 6 -2.78 -5.04 1.52
N ALA A 7 -3.86 -5.48 0.88
CA ALA A 7 -5.12 -4.74 0.85
C ALA A 7 -5.73 -4.56 2.25
N ALA A 8 -5.75 -5.63 3.05
CA ALA A 8 -6.19 -5.57 4.44
C ALA A 8 -5.29 -4.68 5.31
N TYR A 9 -3.96 -4.71 5.11
CA TYR A 9 -3.01 -3.86 5.81
C TYR A 9 -3.25 -2.38 5.55
N LEU A 10 -3.57 -2.03 4.30
CA LEU A 10 -3.94 -0.67 3.89
C LEU A 10 -5.38 -0.29 4.27
N GLY A 11 -6.18 -1.22 4.82
CA GLY A 11 -7.58 -0.98 5.16
C GLY A 11 -8.50 -0.76 3.96
N ILE A 12 -8.13 -1.25 2.78
CA ILE A 12 -8.89 -1.08 1.53
C ILE A 12 -9.33 -2.42 0.93
N SER A 13 -10.38 -2.38 0.11
CA SER A 13 -10.82 -3.57 -0.63
C SER A 13 -9.77 -3.99 -1.68
N PRO A 14 -9.62 -5.30 -1.97
CA PRO A 14 -8.65 -5.81 -2.94
C PRO A 14 -8.89 -5.33 -4.39
N ASN A 15 -10.12 -4.90 -4.69
CA ASN A 15 -10.48 -4.26 -5.96
C ASN A 15 -9.97 -2.81 -6.05
N THR A 16 -9.99 -2.11 -4.92
CA THR A 16 -9.46 -0.74 -4.77
C THR A 16 -7.94 -0.76 -4.78
N PHE A 17 -7.34 -1.80 -4.16
CA PHE A 17 -5.89 -2.00 -4.13
C PHE A 17 -5.29 -1.98 -5.54
N ASP A 18 -5.82 -2.77 -6.47
CA ASP A 18 -5.32 -2.88 -7.84
C ASP A 18 -5.41 -1.56 -8.64
N ARG A 19 -6.37 -0.70 -8.27
CA ARG A 19 -6.66 0.55 -9.00
C ARG A 19 -5.99 1.78 -8.41
N HIS A 20 -5.61 1.73 -7.13
CA HIS A 20 -5.10 2.89 -6.40
C HIS A 20 -3.74 2.69 -5.77
N VAL A 21 -3.30 1.45 -5.58
CA VAL A 21 -2.00 1.17 -4.95
C VAL A 21 -0.98 1.01 -6.06
N ASP A 22 -0.17 2.05 -6.20
CA ASP A 22 0.94 2.11 -7.15
C ASP A 22 2.21 1.57 -6.48
N VAL A 23 2.16 0.31 -6.02
CA VAL A 23 3.30 -0.37 -5.40
C VAL A 23 3.70 -1.54 -6.28
N GLU A 24 4.98 -1.58 -6.67
CA GLU A 24 5.49 -2.65 -7.51
C GLU A 24 5.50 -3.99 -6.75
N PRO A 25 4.87 -5.04 -7.32
CA PRO A 25 4.92 -6.37 -6.73
C PRO A 25 6.31 -6.98 -6.93
N LEU A 26 6.87 -7.52 -5.85
CA LEU A 26 8.12 -8.27 -5.89
C LEU A 26 7.85 -9.73 -6.29
N PRO A 27 8.49 -10.24 -7.35
CA PRO A 27 8.38 -11.64 -7.72
C PRO A 27 9.16 -12.52 -6.72
N LEU A 28 8.50 -13.52 -6.16
CA LEU A 28 9.14 -14.61 -5.43
C LEU A 28 9.64 -15.67 -6.42
N GLN A 29 10.71 -16.37 -6.03
CA GLN A 29 11.29 -17.49 -6.78
C GLN A 29 10.28 -18.62 -7.08
N ASN A 30 9.17 -18.70 -6.33
CA ASN A 30 8.09 -19.69 -6.54
C ASN A 30 6.98 -19.20 -7.50
N GLY A 31 7.19 -18.12 -8.26
CA GLY A 31 6.18 -17.55 -9.17
C GLY A 31 5.03 -16.82 -8.47
N ASN A 32 5.11 -16.67 -7.15
CA ASN A 32 4.17 -15.86 -6.39
C ASN A 32 4.62 -14.40 -6.38
N VAL A 33 3.67 -13.47 -6.30
CA VAL A 33 3.99 -12.04 -6.11
C VAL A 33 3.72 -11.62 -4.67
N VAL A 34 4.62 -10.82 -4.12
CA VAL A 34 4.48 -10.23 -2.79
C VAL A 34 4.78 -8.74 -2.81
N TYR A 35 4.10 -8.00 -1.97
CA TYR A 35 4.33 -6.58 -1.73
C TYR A 35 5.23 -6.41 -0.52
N ASP A 36 6.22 -5.54 -0.61
CA ASP A 36 7.04 -5.20 0.56
C ASP A 36 6.24 -4.33 1.53
N LYS A 37 6.45 -4.53 2.82
CA LYS A 37 5.78 -3.71 3.83
C LYS A 37 6.27 -2.27 3.77
N LYS A 38 7.56 -2.04 3.51
CA LYS A 38 8.16 -0.70 3.46
C LYS A 38 7.61 0.13 2.30
N ASP A 39 7.45 -0.47 1.13
CA ASP A 39 6.83 0.22 -0.01
C ASP A 39 5.36 0.56 0.24
N LEU A 40 4.61 -0.36 0.87
CA LEU A 40 3.23 -0.09 1.28
C LEU A 40 3.16 1.05 2.31
N ASP A 41 4.11 1.09 3.26
CA ASP A 41 4.20 2.14 4.27
C ASP A 41 4.55 3.49 3.63
N ALA A 42 5.53 3.52 2.73
CA ALA A 42 5.94 4.70 1.97
C ALA A 42 4.80 5.21 1.08
N PHE A 43 4.01 4.32 0.47
CA PHE A 43 2.82 4.69 -0.28
C PHE A 43 1.77 5.36 0.62
N VAL A 44 1.50 4.80 1.81
CA VAL A 44 0.55 5.38 2.76
C VAL A 44 1.05 6.73 3.27
N ASP A 45 2.33 6.83 3.60
CA ASP A 45 2.96 8.05 4.08
C ASP A 45 2.91 9.16 3.02
N SER A 46 3.28 8.84 1.78
CA SER A 46 3.15 9.74 0.63
C SER A 46 1.70 10.18 0.41
N ARG A 47 0.73 9.27 0.55
CA ARG A 47 -0.69 9.59 0.41
C ARG A 47 -1.24 10.41 1.57
N LYS A 48 -0.77 10.18 2.80
CA LYS A 48 -1.08 11.02 3.96
C LYS A 48 -0.48 12.41 3.82
N SER A 49 0.73 12.52 3.29
CA SER A 49 1.37 13.80 3.01
C SER A 49 0.61 14.58 1.93
N ASN A 50 0.16 13.90 0.87
CA ASN A 50 -0.60 14.53 -0.22
C ASN A 50 -2.08 14.81 0.13
N ASN A 51 -2.64 14.07 1.09
CA ASN A 51 -3.97 14.33 1.69
C ASN A 51 -3.86 15.14 3.00
N GLY A 52 -2.65 15.62 3.31
CA GLY A 52 -2.27 16.37 4.51
C GLY A 52 -2.43 17.86 4.28
N SER A 53 -3.66 18.28 3.97
CA SER A 53 -4.09 19.59 4.44
C SER A 53 -4.55 19.39 5.88
N GLU A 54 -3.88 20.09 6.80
CA GLU A 54 -4.35 20.48 8.15
C GLU A 54 -4.84 19.37 9.09
N TRP A 55 -3.95 18.75 9.89
CA TRP A 55 -4.28 18.28 11.24
C TRP A 55 -2.99 18.06 12.06
N ASP A 56 -2.24 19.12 12.39
CA ASP A 56 -1.42 19.20 13.61
C ASP A 56 -0.88 20.64 13.82
N GLU A 57 -1.78 21.57 14.12
CA GLU A 57 -1.45 22.77 14.90
C GLU A 57 -2.56 22.94 15.96
N GLY A 58 -2.24 22.61 17.22
CA GLY A 58 -3.14 22.73 18.37
C GLY A 58 -2.38 22.62 19.69
#